data_AF-A0A0C3NXN3-F1
#
_entry.id   AF-A0A0C3NXN3-F1
#
_cell.length_a   1.000
_cell.length_b   1.000
_cell.length_c   1.000
_cell.angle_alpha   90.00
_cell.angle_beta   90.00
_cell.angle_gamma   90.00
#
_symmetry.space_group_name_H-M   'P 1'
#
loop_
_entity.id
_entity.type
_entity.pdbx_description
1 polymer ?
#
loop_
_entity_poly.entity_id
_entity_poly.type
_entity_poly.pdbx_seq_one_letter_code
_entity_poly.pdbx_strand_id
1 'polypeptide(L)'
;MRVCELWPVSDHSFLLFHWCGYADHTKLLVPAARPYTLGQLAAESFDPSGNEEGIQLLTVGFNASAWMHSLVNVFSWHQAGTGRLHEMDIIFHHLSALSCMLLHPYFVFDGPDCPQLKRGEDIVCSTSPCLLMQHFQELLLMFCFNWHTAPGEAEAELACLQSCKLIDAVITPYNDALLFGMTHVVCSNSHSGRFEDMQVYSSEAIEDCASFKWGDLLLIMLTSSVDDDTGCWWCSVDVACQLVCYGFGRTLFQATIMLQFVKFMEFVAKWCNDVCEVLRMDPQRFLGHRYHELAHIIKEECIEFPDPAVLVMYLLPLTWWLDGGHPPIAFMTSHQPNLASLATFCSQCLGWSVDTIQSRLIDASAGTAMHALLWVSLTVILNMPVQPHYLSYTVPGKC
;
A
#
# COMPACT_ATOMS: atom_id res chain seq x y z
N MET A 1 8.86 27.75 9.60
CA MET A 1 7.85 26.77 9.15
C MET A 1 8.50 25.98 8.02
N ARG A 2 8.66 24.67 8.20
CA ARG A 2 9.23 23.78 7.18
C ARG A 2 8.29 23.71 5.97
N VAL A 3 8.79 23.30 4.79
CA VAL A 3 7.92 23.03 3.61
C VAL A 3 6.71 22.21 4.04
N CYS A 4 6.95 21.25 4.93
CA CYS A 4 5.97 20.33 5.48
C CYS A 4 4.83 20.94 6.30
N GLU A 5 5.01 22.17 6.77
CA GLU A 5 4.12 22.81 7.75
C GLU A 5 3.32 23.98 7.14
N LEU A 6 3.57 24.33 5.87
CA LEU A 6 3.08 25.58 5.26
C LEU A 6 1.89 25.42 4.31
N TRP A 7 1.53 24.20 3.92
CA TRP A 7 0.52 24.01 2.88
C TRP A 7 -0.84 23.64 3.50
N PRO A 8 -1.83 24.54 3.48
CA PRO A 8 -3.20 24.14 3.75
C PRO A 8 -3.68 23.30 2.55
N VAL A 9 -4.01 22.03 2.81
CA VAL A 9 -4.47 21.04 1.82
C VAL A 9 -5.83 21.41 1.17
N SER A 10 -6.36 22.61 1.42
CA SER A 10 -7.76 22.97 1.15
C SER A 10 -8.04 23.70 -0.17
N ASP A 11 -7.06 23.92 -1.05
CA ASP A 11 -7.30 24.59 -2.33
C ASP A 11 -6.80 23.74 -3.52
N HIS A 12 -7.66 22.83 -3.98
CA HIS A 12 -7.42 21.91 -5.10
C HIS A 12 -7.55 22.56 -6.50
N SER A 13 -7.54 23.89 -6.58
CA SER A 13 -7.95 24.63 -7.79
C SER A 13 -6.80 25.04 -8.72
N PHE A 14 -5.55 24.63 -8.44
CA PHE A 14 -4.35 25.04 -9.20
C PHE A 14 -3.46 23.90 -9.72
N LEU A 15 -3.94 22.66 -9.75
CA LEU A 15 -3.17 21.53 -10.28
C LEU A 15 -3.33 21.46 -11.81
N LEU A 16 -2.50 22.21 -12.54
CA LEU A 16 -2.46 22.21 -14.02
C LEU A 16 -1.44 21.22 -14.59
N PHE A 17 -1.02 20.23 -13.80
CA PHE A 17 -0.51 18.95 -14.29
C PHE A 17 -1.41 17.87 -13.70
N HIS A 18 -2.39 17.46 -14.47
CA HIS A 18 -2.92 16.11 -14.37
C HIS A 18 -1.75 15.13 -14.69
N TRP A 19 -1.92 13.89 -14.27
CA TRP A 19 -0.87 12.89 -14.29
C TRP A 19 -1.53 11.59 -14.70
N CYS A 20 -1.45 11.33 -15.99
CA CYS A 20 -2.17 10.25 -16.63
C CYS A 20 -1.32 8.98 -16.62
N GLY A 21 -1.65 8.03 -15.74
CA GLY A 21 -1.16 6.65 -15.83
C GLY A 21 0.18 6.39 -15.15
N TYR A 22 0.14 5.49 -14.17
CA TYR A 22 1.34 4.94 -13.55
C TYR A 22 2.12 4.12 -14.58
N ALA A 23 3.41 4.41 -14.74
CA ALA A 23 4.30 3.49 -15.43
C ALA A 23 4.34 2.21 -14.62
N ASP A 24 4.35 1.07 -15.29
CA ASP A 24 4.56 -0.21 -14.63
C ASP A 24 6.03 -0.31 -14.18
N HIS A 25 6.33 0.29 -13.02
CA HIS A 25 7.65 0.30 -12.40
C HIS A 25 8.03 -1.08 -11.84
N THR A 26 7.16 -2.09 -11.95
CA THR A 26 7.42 -3.43 -11.41
C THR A 26 8.68 -4.04 -12.02
N LYS A 27 8.96 -3.73 -13.31
CA LYS A 27 10.17 -4.16 -14.02
C LYS A 27 11.47 -3.71 -13.32
N LEU A 28 11.47 -2.54 -12.70
CA LEU A 28 12.63 -2.00 -11.99
C LEU A 28 12.89 -2.71 -10.68
N LEU A 29 11.83 -3.21 -10.04
CA LEU A 29 11.88 -3.82 -8.73
C LEU A 29 11.99 -5.35 -8.79
N VAL A 30 11.91 -5.97 -9.98
CA VAL A 30 12.07 -7.43 -10.16
C VAL A 30 13.26 -8.02 -9.40
N PRO A 31 14.46 -7.41 -9.38
CA PRO A 31 15.59 -7.98 -8.64
C PRO A 31 15.37 -8.08 -7.12
N ALA A 32 14.52 -7.22 -6.57
CA ALA A 32 14.16 -7.18 -5.15
C ALA A 32 12.91 -8.03 -4.82
N ALA A 33 12.20 -8.52 -5.83
CA ALA A 33 10.98 -9.30 -5.66
C ALA A 33 11.28 -10.69 -5.11
N ARG A 34 10.60 -11.07 -4.03
CA ARG A 34 10.64 -12.45 -3.50
C ARG A 34 9.28 -13.13 -3.68
N PRO A 35 9.20 -14.30 -4.33
CA PRO A 35 7.95 -15.02 -4.49
C PRO A 35 7.53 -15.65 -3.15
N TYR A 36 6.29 -15.42 -2.74
CA TYR A 36 5.71 -15.97 -1.53
C TYR A 36 4.22 -16.29 -1.73
N THR A 37 3.69 -17.20 -0.92
CA THR A 37 2.25 -17.25 -0.64
C THR A 37 1.95 -16.47 0.64
N LEU A 38 0.73 -15.93 0.77
CA LEU A 38 0.34 -15.24 2.01
C LEU A 38 0.36 -16.19 3.22
N GLY A 39 -0.02 -17.45 3.01
CA GLY A 39 0.03 -18.48 4.05
C GLY A 39 1.44 -18.78 4.53
N GLN A 40 2.43 -18.80 3.63
CA GLN A 40 3.85 -18.94 3.99
C GLN A 40 4.33 -17.75 4.80
N LEU A 41 4.03 -16.53 4.35
CA LEU A 41 4.42 -15.30 5.05
C LEU A 41 3.84 -15.24 6.47
N ALA A 42 2.55 -15.59 6.61
CA ALA A 42 1.87 -15.66 7.90
C ALA A 42 2.49 -16.74 8.81
N ALA A 43 2.84 -17.91 8.27
CA ALA A 43 3.44 -18.99 9.04
C ALA A 43 4.87 -18.68 9.50
N GLU A 44 5.68 -18.00 8.67
CA GLU A 44 7.05 -17.59 9.02
C GLU A 44 7.06 -16.48 10.07
N SER A 45 6.05 -15.61 10.06
CA SER A 45 5.90 -14.50 11.02
C SER A 45 5.23 -14.93 12.32
N PHE A 46 4.72 -16.16 12.39
CA PHE A 46 4.03 -16.69 13.56
C PHE A 46 5.05 -17.04 14.65
N ASP A 47 5.06 -16.25 15.74
CA ASP A 47 5.86 -16.57 16.93
C ASP A 47 4.96 -17.09 18.07
N PRO A 48 4.93 -18.41 18.34
CA PRO A 48 4.16 -18.98 19.43
C PRO A 48 4.81 -18.75 20.81
N SER A 49 6.07 -18.30 20.86
CA SER A 49 6.85 -18.19 22.09
C SER A 49 6.60 -16.90 22.86
N GLY A 50 5.92 -15.92 22.25
CA GLY A 50 5.40 -14.69 22.84
C GLY A 50 6.22 -14.13 24.00
N ASN A 51 6.97 -13.04 23.77
CA ASN A 51 7.37 -12.16 24.88
C ASN A 51 6.12 -11.76 25.69
N GLU A 52 6.28 -11.09 26.85
CA GLU A 52 5.24 -10.80 27.88
C GLU A 52 3.85 -10.29 27.37
N GLU A 53 3.69 -10.00 26.08
CA GLU A 53 2.51 -9.52 25.35
C GLU A 53 1.66 -10.62 24.63
N GLY A 54 2.10 -11.89 24.53
CA GLY A 54 1.28 -13.00 23.98
C GLY A 54 1.67 -13.48 22.56
N ILE A 55 0.81 -14.30 21.92
CA ILE A 55 1.05 -14.80 20.55
C ILE A 55 0.99 -13.64 19.56
N GLN A 56 2.07 -13.43 18.79
CA GLN A 56 2.12 -12.42 17.75
C GLN A 56 1.73 -13.03 16.39
N LEU A 57 0.61 -12.57 15.82
CA LEU A 57 0.21 -12.90 14.45
C LEU A 57 0.65 -11.79 13.50
N LEU A 58 0.93 -12.16 12.25
CA LEU A 58 1.18 -11.19 11.19
C LEU A 58 -0.05 -10.30 11.00
N THR A 59 0.13 -8.99 11.10
CA THR A 59 -0.93 -8.01 10.83
C THR A 59 -0.74 -7.41 9.44
N VAL A 60 -1.73 -7.56 8.57
CA VAL A 60 -1.61 -7.20 7.16
C VAL A 60 -2.66 -6.17 6.78
N GLY A 61 -2.21 -5.02 6.29
CA GLY A 61 -3.06 -3.99 5.72
C GLY A 61 -3.39 -4.29 4.26
N PHE A 62 -4.63 -4.08 3.86
CA PHE A 62 -5.12 -4.27 2.50
C PHE A 62 -5.64 -2.94 1.97
N ASN A 63 -5.17 -2.54 0.79
CA ASN A 63 -5.83 -1.47 0.05
C ASN A 63 -7.13 -2.01 -0.57
N ALA A 64 -8.24 -1.79 0.14
CA ALA A 64 -9.54 -2.32 -0.23
C ALA A 64 -10.06 -1.67 -1.51
N SER A 65 -9.86 -0.36 -1.67
CA SER A 65 -10.27 0.37 -2.88
C SER A 65 -9.53 -0.13 -4.11
N ALA A 66 -8.20 -0.22 -4.08
CA ALA A 66 -7.41 -0.69 -5.22
C ALA A 66 -7.77 -2.14 -5.59
N TRP A 67 -8.00 -3.01 -4.59
CA TRP A 67 -8.45 -4.37 -4.83
C TRP A 67 -9.82 -4.39 -5.53
N MET A 68 -10.76 -3.57 -5.07
CA MET A 68 -12.10 -3.45 -5.66
C MET A 68 -12.04 -2.90 -7.10
N HIS A 69 -11.23 -1.87 -7.36
CA HIS A 69 -11.01 -1.32 -8.70
C HIS A 69 -10.37 -2.34 -9.65
N SER A 70 -9.39 -3.11 -9.17
CA SER A 70 -8.75 -4.18 -9.93
C SER A 70 -9.76 -5.27 -10.36
N LEU A 71 -10.73 -5.60 -9.51
CA LEU A 71 -11.80 -6.54 -9.86
C LEU A 71 -12.74 -5.94 -10.92
N VAL A 72 -13.25 -4.73 -10.71
CA VAL A 72 -14.20 -4.08 -11.65
C VAL A 72 -13.60 -3.93 -13.05
N ASN A 73 -12.33 -3.54 -13.15
CA ASN A 73 -11.66 -3.35 -14.44
C ASN A 73 -11.52 -4.65 -15.24
N VAL A 74 -11.47 -5.82 -14.60
CA VAL A 74 -11.45 -7.10 -15.30
C VAL A 74 -12.82 -7.52 -15.78
N PHE A 75 -13.88 -7.25 -15.00
CA PHE A 75 -15.24 -7.64 -15.36
C PHE A 75 -15.90 -6.70 -16.36
N SER A 76 -15.58 -5.41 -16.35
CA SER A 76 -16.04 -4.45 -17.36
C SER A 76 -15.62 -4.86 -18.77
N TRP A 77 -14.45 -5.49 -18.91
CA TRP A 77 -13.94 -5.96 -20.20
C TRP A 77 -14.58 -7.28 -20.66
N HIS A 78 -14.95 -8.16 -19.73
CA HIS A 78 -15.33 -9.53 -20.09
C HIS A 78 -16.83 -9.77 -20.17
N GLN A 79 -17.69 -9.17 -19.34
CA GLN A 79 -19.12 -9.53 -19.30
C GLN A 79 -20.06 -8.40 -18.83
N ALA A 80 -20.29 -7.40 -19.69
CA ALA A 80 -21.46 -6.54 -19.55
C ALA A 80 -22.74 -7.32 -19.93
N GLY A 81 -23.52 -7.82 -18.96
CA GLY A 81 -24.87 -8.34 -19.28
C GLY A 81 -25.61 -9.23 -18.29
N THR A 82 -25.04 -9.66 -17.16
CA THR A 82 -25.68 -10.70 -16.30
C THR A 82 -26.44 -10.16 -15.09
N GLY A 83 -26.28 -8.88 -14.72
CA GLY A 83 -27.00 -8.26 -13.59
C GLY A 83 -26.65 -8.82 -12.20
N ARG A 84 -25.68 -9.72 -12.09
CA ARG A 84 -25.13 -10.23 -10.82
C ARG A 84 -23.78 -9.57 -10.54
N LEU A 85 -23.54 -9.20 -9.28
CA LEU A 85 -22.25 -8.71 -8.80
C LEU A 85 -21.25 -9.88 -8.68
N HIS A 86 -20.64 -10.29 -9.79
CA HIS A 86 -19.67 -11.40 -9.80
C HIS A 86 -18.41 -11.08 -8.99
N GLU A 87 -18.12 -9.79 -8.82
CA GLU A 87 -17.07 -9.27 -7.96
C GLU A 87 -17.27 -9.71 -6.51
N MET A 88 -18.52 -9.75 -6.03
CA MET A 88 -18.83 -10.15 -4.66
C MET A 88 -18.54 -11.62 -4.40
N ASP A 89 -18.68 -12.49 -5.40
CA ASP A 89 -18.33 -13.91 -5.26
C ASP A 89 -16.82 -14.09 -5.05
N ILE A 90 -16.02 -13.27 -5.74
CA ILE A 90 -14.55 -13.28 -5.60
C ILE A 90 -14.15 -12.68 -4.26
N ILE A 91 -14.73 -11.53 -3.89
CA ILE A 91 -14.49 -10.89 -2.60
C ILE A 91 -14.79 -11.89 -1.47
N PHE A 92 -15.96 -12.55 -1.51
CA PHE A 92 -16.32 -13.55 -0.51
C PHE A 92 -15.30 -14.68 -0.44
N HIS A 93 -14.86 -15.22 -1.58
CA HIS A 93 -13.89 -16.31 -1.60
C HIS A 93 -12.54 -15.90 -1.00
N HIS A 94 -12.07 -14.70 -1.31
CA HIS A 94 -10.84 -14.14 -0.75
C HIS A 94 -10.95 -13.92 0.77
N LEU A 95 -12.06 -13.33 1.23
CA LEU A 95 -12.30 -13.14 2.67
C LEU A 95 -12.39 -14.48 3.41
N SER A 96 -13.02 -15.48 2.80
CA SER A 96 -13.06 -16.84 3.33
C SER A 96 -11.66 -17.46 3.41
N ALA A 97 -10.81 -17.27 2.38
CA ALA A 97 -9.44 -17.75 2.39
C ALA A 97 -8.61 -17.05 3.49
N LEU A 98 -8.73 -15.73 3.64
CA LEU A 98 -8.07 -14.95 4.70
C LEU A 98 -8.50 -15.41 6.09
N SER A 99 -9.78 -15.73 6.28
CA SER A 99 -10.29 -16.22 7.58
C SER A 99 -9.66 -17.55 8.02
N CYS A 100 -9.08 -18.31 7.08
CA CYS A 100 -8.38 -19.55 7.35
C CYS A 100 -6.88 -19.38 7.63
N MET A 101 -6.34 -18.17 7.48
CA MET A 101 -4.91 -17.87 7.65
C MET A 101 -4.59 -17.37 9.07
N LEU A 102 -3.34 -17.57 9.51
CA LEU A 102 -2.84 -17.14 10.82
C LEU A 102 -2.40 -15.67 10.80
N LEU A 103 -3.30 -14.76 10.45
CA LEU A 103 -3.02 -13.33 10.31
C LEU A 103 -4.17 -12.45 10.81
N HIS A 104 -3.88 -11.18 11.04
CA HIS A 104 -4.87 -10.13 11.32
C HIS A 104 -5.02 -9.25 10.08
N PRO A 105 -6.10 -9.43 9.28
CA PRO A 105 -6.31 -8.60 8.11
C PRO A 105 -6.97 -7.26 8.50
N TYR A 106 -6.55 -6.19 7.85
CA TYR A 106 -7.08 -4.86 8.05
C TYR A 106 -7.28 -4.14 6.74
N PHE A 107 -8.48 -3.62 6.51
CA PHE A 107 -8.85 -3.06 5.22
C PHE A 107 -8.95 -1.54 5.28
N VAL A 108 -8.34 -0.84 4.34
CA VAL A 108 -8.42 0.61 4.21
C VAL A 108 -9.05 0.97 2.89
N PHE A 109 -10.10 1.78 2.94
CA PHE A 109 -10.76 2.36 1.79
C PHE A 109 -10.29 3.79 1.57
N ASP A 110 -10.25 4.21 0.31
CA ASP A 110 -10.01 5.61 -0.07
C ASP A 110 -11.07 6.53 0.51
N GLY A 111 -10.60 7.70 0.91
CA GLY A 111 -11.37 8.80 1.47
C GLY A 111 -11.98 9.75 0.46
N PRO A 112 -12.81 10.69 0.94
CA PRO A 112 -13.43 11.71 0.11
C PRO A 112 -12.40 12.63 -0.55
N ASP A 113 -11.27 12.91 0.13
CA ASP A 113 -10.22 13.82 -0.32
C ASP A 113 -9.11 13.09 -1.09
N CYS A 114 -9.36 11.84 -1.50
CA CYS A 114 -8.49 11.12 -2.43
C CYS A 114 -8.42 11.91 -3.76
N PRO A 115 -7.22 12.25 -4.27
CA PRO A 115 -7.05 13.05 -5.47
C PRO A 115 -7.84 12.50 -6.65
N GLN A 116 -8.56 13.37 -7.36
CA GLN A 116 -9.38 12.97 -8.52
C GLN A 116 -8.58 12.27 -9.62
N LEU A 117 -7.25 12.43 -9.61
CA LEU A 117 -6.32 11.79 -10.51
C LEU A 117 -6.33 10.24 -10.48
N LYS A 118 -6.41 9.62 -9.28
CA LYS A 118 -6.57 8.16 -9.16
C LYS A 118 -7.98 7.70 -9.56
N ARG A 119 -8.93 8.63 -9.55
CA ARG A 119 -10.31 8.43 -9.94
C ARG A 119 -10.40 8.66 -11.45
N GLY A 120 -9.79 7.73 -12.22
CA GLY A 120 -9.63 7.84 -13.67
C GLY A 120 -10.82 8.52 -14.35
N GLU A 121 -10.52 9.43 -15.28
CA GLU A 121 -11.53 10.10 -16.10
C GLU A 121 -12.50 9.04 -16.64
N ASP A 122 -13.79 9.23 -16.39
CA ASP A 122 -14.92 8.32 -16.69
C ASP A 122 -15.44 7.37 -15.60
N ILE A 123 -15.35 7.72 -14.31
CA ILE A 123 -16.40 7.29 -13.37
C ILE A 123 -17.49 8.36 -13.30
N VAL A 124 -18.16 8.56 -14.43
CA VAL A 124 -19.57 8.99 -14.40
C VAL A 124 -20.26 8.07 -13.41
N CYS A 125 -20.90 8.67 -12.41
CA CYS A 125 -21.57 8.04 -11.29
C CYS A 125 -22.62 7.01 -11.77
N SER A 126 -22.15 5.84 -12.21
CA SER A 126 -22.94 4.63 -12.31
C SER A 126 -23.22 4.22 -10.88
N THR A 127 -24.44 3.83 -10.57
CA THR A 127 -24.87 3.41 -9.23
C THR A 127 -24.11 2.18 -8.70
N SER A 128 -23.29 1.53 -9.54
CA SER A 128 -22.64 0.24 -9.31
C SER A 128 -21.41 0.24 -8.37
N PRO A 129 -20.44 1.19 -8.44
CA PRO A 129 -19.27 1.20 -7.57
C PRO A 129 -19.61 1.49 -6.10
N CYS A 130 -20.62 2.33 -5.85
CA CYS A 130 -21.07 2.67 -4.51
C CYS A 130 -21.72 1.46 -3.81
N LEU A 131 -22.54 0.69 -4.53
CA LEU A 131 -23.19 -0.51 -3.98
C LEU A 131 -22.16 -1.63 -3.72
N LEU A 132 -21.19 -1.81 -4.61
CA LEU A 132 -20.12 -2.78 -4.43
C LEU A 132 -19.29 -2.48 -3.17
N MET A 133 -18.91 -1.21 -2.98
CA MET A 133 -18.19 -0.76 -1.79
C MET A 133 -19.00 -1.02 -0.51
N GLN A 134 -20.29 -0.65 -0.52
CA GLN A 134 -21.17 -0.87 0.62
C GLN A 134 -21.29 -2.35 0.97
N HIS A 135 -21.56 -3.21 -0.02
CA HIS A 135 -21.66 -4.66 0.18
C HIS A 135 -20.33 -5.27 0.64
N PHE A 136 -19.20 -4.75 0.17
CA PHE A 136 -17.88 -5.19 0.63
C PHE A 136 -17.66 -4.82 2.11
N GLN A 137 -17.96 -3.58 2.50
CA GLN A 137 -17.90 -3.15 3.90
C GLN A 137 -18.83 -3.99 4.80
N GLU A 138 -20.04 -4.28 4.35
CA GLU A 138 -20.99 -5.16 5.06
C GLU A 138 -20.42 -6.58 5.21
N LEU A 139 -19.82 -7.15 4.17
CA LEU A 139 -19.13 -8.45 4.27
C LEU A 139 -17.98 -8.43 5.27
N LEU A 140 -17.14 -7.39 5.27
CA LEU A 140 -16.03 -7.26 6.22
C LEU A 140 -16.54 -7.28 7.67
N LEU A 141 -17.67 -6.61 7.94
CA LEU A 141 -18.32 -6.66 9.25
C LEU A 141 -18.78 -8.09 9.61
N MET A 142 -19.33 -8.83 8.65
CA MET A 142 -19.79 -10.20 8.89
C MET A 142 -18.66 -11.22 9.05
N PHE A 143 -17.53 -11.02 8.35
CA PHE A 143 -16.29 -11.76 8.60
C PHE A 143 -15.56 -11.27 9.86
N CYS A 144 -16.02 -10.17 10.46
CA CYS A 144 -15.44 -9.50 11.61
C CYS A 144 -13.97 -9.10 11.40
N PHE A 145 -13.67 -8.61 10.20
CA PHE A 145 -12.42 -7.96 9.86
C PHE A 145 -12.51 -6.47 10.11
N ASN A 146 -11.41 -5.91 10.62
CA ASN A 146 -11.31 -4.48 10.89
C ASN A 146 -11.14 -3.73 9.59
N TRP A 147 -11.82 -2.59 9.48
CA TRP A 147 -11.68 -1.71 8.34
C TRP A 147 -11.99 -0.27 8.70
N HIS A 148 -11.48 0.66 7.91
CA HIS A 148 -11.90 2.06 7.98
C HIS A 148 -11.71 2.77 6.63
N THR A 149 -12.17 4.02 6.56
CA THR A 149 -11.98 4.90 5.42
C THR A 149 -10.91 5.93 5.76
N ALA A 150 -9.87 6.00 4.93
CA ALA A 150 -8.82 7.02 5.02
C ALA A 150 -9.42 8.43 4.80
N PRO A 151 -8.74 9.51 5.20
CA PRO A 151 -9.18 10.86 4.82
C PRO A 151 -8.89 11.14 3.34
N GLY A 152 -7.74 10.69 2.83
CA GLY A 152 -7.30 10.80 1.45
C GLY A 152 -7.08 9.43 0.79
N GLU A 153 -5.85 9.14 0.37
CA GLU A 153 -5.48 7.85 -0.26
C GLU A 153 -5.32 6.72 0.77
N ALA A 154 -5.82 5.54 0.44
CA ALA A 154 -5.67 4.35 1.28
C ALA A 154 -4.20 3.94 1.47
N GLU A 155 -3.36 4.08 0.43
CA GLU A 155 -1.93 3.75 0.49
C GLU A 155 -1.18 4.65 1.46
N ALA A 156 -1.49 5.96 1.47
CA ALA A 156 -0.93 6.89 2.43
C ALA A 156 -1.23 6.50 3.88
N GLU A 157 -2.50 6.18 4.15
CA GLU A 157 -2.97 5.77 5.46
C GLU A 157 -2.33 4.45 5.90
N LEU A 158 -2.22 3.47 4.98
CA LEU A 158 -1.52 2.21 5.19
C LEU A 158 -0.03 2.42 5.47
N ALA A 159 0.62 3.38 4.82
CA ALA A 159 2.02 3.70 5.06
C ALA A 159 2.20 4.25 6.47
N CYS A 160 1.27 5.10 6.92
CA CYS A 160 1.26 5.59 8.29
C CYS A 160 1.08 4.46 9.31
N LEU A 161 0.11 3.56 9.08
CA LEU A 161 -0.12 2.38 9.91
C LEU A 161 1.14 1.51 10.05
N GLN A 162 1.86 1.28 8.95
CA GLN A 162 3.10 0.49 8.96
C GLN A 162 4.22 1.22 9.71
N SER A 163 4.37 2.53 9.50
CA SER A 163 5.37 3.34 10.22
C SER A 163 5.13 3.37 11.74
N CYS A 164 3.86 3.30 12.15
CA CYS A 164 3.44 3.22 13.54
C CYS A 164 3.50 1.80 14.12
N LYS A 165 3.92 0.79 13.33
CA LYS A 165 3.93 -0.64 13.71
C LYS A 165 2.56 -1.21 14.08
N LEU A 166 1.50 -0.64 13.51
CA LEU A 166 0.14 -1.20 13.65
C LEU A 166 -0.13 -2.30 12.63
N ILE A 167 0.59 -2.29 11.50
CA ILE A 167 0.63 -3.37 10.52
C ILE A 167 2.09 -3.73 10.20
N ASP A 168 2.31 -5.00 9.87
CA ASP A 168 3.62 -5.52 9.50
C ASP A 168 3.86 -5.42 7.99
N ALA A 169 2.82 -5.69 7.18
CA ALA A 169 2.91 -5.68 5.73
C ALA A 169 1.66 -5.06 5.08
N VAL A 170 1.82 -4.57 3.84
CA VAL A 170 0.71 -4.03 3.04
C VAL A 170 0.52 -4.87 1.78
N ILE A 171 -0.69 -5.37 1.56
CA ILE A 171 -1.11 -6.01 0.32
C ILE A 171 -1.79 -5.00 -0.58
N THR A 172 -1.31 -4.91 -1.82
CA THR A 172 -1.83 -4.02 -2.85
C THR A 172 -1.60 -4.64 -4.24
N PRO A 173 -2.47 -4.39 -5.23
CA PRO A 173 -2.22 -4.81 -6.60
C PRO A 173 -1.14 -3.97 -7.30
N TYR A 174 -0.78 -2.80 -6.75
CA TYR A 174 0.12 -1.83 -7.36
C TYR A 174 1.33 -1.55 -6.44
N ASN A 175 2.47 -1.21 -7.04
CA ASN A 175 3.72 -0.94 -6.31
C ASN A 175 3.92 0.55 -5.96
N ASP A 176 2.95 1.42 -6.29
CA ASP A 176 2.93 2.84 -5.96
C ASP A 176 2.91 3.09 -4.45
N ALA A 177 2.43 2.12 -3.67
CA ALA A 177 2.48 2.13 -2.22
C ALA A 177 3.90 2.34 -1.63
N LEU A 178 4.95 1.93 -2.35
CA LEU A 178 6.35 2.18 -1.98
C LEU A 178 6.73 3.68 -2.01
N LEU A 179 6.03 4.47 -2.82
CA LEU A 179 6.26 5.93 -2.92
C LEU A 179 5.82 6.67 -1.66
N PHE A 180 4.93 6.09 -0.85
CA PHE A 180 4.53 6.62 0.45
C PHE A 180 5.50 6.23 1.58
N GLY A 181 6.65 5.63 1.26
CA GLY A 181 7.68 5.29 2.24
C GLY A 181 7.41 3.97 2.99
N MET A 182 6.53 3.12 2.45
CA MET A 182 6.34 1.77 2.99
C MET A 182 7.62 0.94 2.90
N THR A 183 7.84 0.12 3.92
CA THR A 183 9.03 -0.72 4.03
C THR A 183 8.78 -2.18 3.70
N HIS A 184 7.54 -2.65 3.78
CA HIS A 184 7.16 -4.04 3.48
C HIS A 184 5.86 -4.07 2.69
N VAL A 185 5.96 -4.31 1.37
CA VAL A 185 4.83 -4.32 0.43
C VAL A 185 4.73 -5.69 -0.23
N VAL A 186 3.52 -6.20 -0.34
CA VAL A 186 3.19 -7.49 -0.94
C VAL A 186 2.30 -7.21 -2.14
N CYS A 187 2.89 -7.29 -3.33
CA CYS A 187 2.14 -7.14 -4.56
C CYS A 187 1.42 -8.46 -4.87
N SER A 188 0.10 -8.40 -5.00
CA SER A 188 -0.73 -9.56 -5.32
C SER A 188 -1.60 -9.28 -6.53
N ASN A 189 -1.68 -10.26 -7.44
CA ASN A 189 -2.68 -10.20 -8.47
C ASN A 189 -4.04 -10.60 -7.87
N SER A 190 -4.97 -9.64 -7.81
CA SER A 190 -6.32 -9.71 -7.23
C SER A 190 -7.19 -10.87 -7.72
N HIS A 191 -6.77 -11.56 -8.79
CA HIS A 191 -7.53 -12.66 -9.39
C HIS A 191 -7.19 -14.04 -8.81
N SER A 192 -6.04 -14.19 -8.13
CA SER A 192 -5.73 -15.46 -7.48
C SER A 192 -6.53 -15.57 -6.17
N GLY A 193 -7.55 -16.43 -6.18
CA GLY A 193 -8.46 -16.65 -5.03
C GLY A 193 -7.79 -17.10 -3.73
N ARG A 194 -6.52 -17.47 -3.80
CA ARG A 194 -5.79 -18.17 -2.74
C ARG A 194 -4.53 -17.46 -2.27
N PHE A 195 -4.24 -16.27 -2.79
CA PHE A 195 -3.04 -15.52 -2.41
C PHE A 195 -1.75 -16.36 -2.57
N GLU A 196 -1.69 -17.13 -3.66
CA GLU A 196 -0.62 -18.09 -3.95
C GLU A 196 0.54 -17.46 -4.73
N ASP A 197 0.26 -16.46 -5.58
CA ASP A 197 1.26 -15.78 -6.40
C ASP A 197 1.46 -14.34 -5.94
N MET A 198 2.31 -14.15 -4.93
CA MET A 198 2.66 -12.82 -4.42
C MET A 198 4.14 -12.50 -4.60
N GLN A 199 4.42 -11.21 -4.79
CA GLN A 199 5.77 -10.67 -4.78
C GLN A 199 5.94 -9.77 -3.56
N VAL A 200 6.84 -10.16 -2.66
CA VAL A 200 7.18 -9.39 -1.47
C VAL A 200 8.37 -8.50 -1.78
N TYR A 201 8.24 -7.21 -1.44
CA TYR A 201 9.26 -6.19 -1.53
C TYR A 201 9.52 -5.64 -0.13
N SER A 202 10.75 -5.82 0.36
CA SER A 202 11.22 -5.11 1.55
C SER A 202 12.12 -3.94 1.15
N SER A 203 12.14 -2.88 1.96
CA SER A 203 13.04 -1.75 1.75
C SER A 203 14.51 -2.20 1.71
N GLU A 204 14.88 -3.17 2.54
CA GLU A 204 16.22 -3.78 2.53
C GLU A 204 16.52 -4.47 1.19
N ALA A 205 15.60 -5.29 0.68
CA ALA A 205 15.80 -5.96 -0.61
C ALA A 205 15.84 -4.96 -1.78
N ILE A 206 15.05 -3.88 -1.73
CA ILE A 206 15.09 -2.82 -2.75
C ILE A 206 16.45 -2.11 -2.72
N GLU A 207 16.97 -1.78 -1.54
CA GLU A 207 18.28 -1.14 -1.40
C GLU A 207 19.42 -2.09 -1.82
N ASP A 208 19.38 -3.36 -1.39
CA ASP A 208 20.46 -4.31 -1.61
C ASP A 208 20.49 -4.86 -3.04
N CYS A 209 19.32 -5.18 -3.61
CA CYS A 209 19.21 -5.87 -4.90
C CYS A 209 18.94 -4.90 -6.06
N ALA A 210 18.16 -3.83 -5.84
CA ALA A 210 17.84 -2.85 -6.88
C ALA A 210 18.62 -1.54 -6.74
N SER A 211 19.39 -1.34 -5.65
CA SER A 211 20.21 -0.14 -5.41
C SER A 211 19.42 1.18 -5.36
N PHE A 212 18.11 1.11 -5.12
CA PHE A 212 17.24 2.28 -5.01
C PHE A 212 16.92 2.62 -3.56
N LYS A 213 16.96 3.91 -3.24
CA LYS A 213 16.40 4.46 -2.00
C LYS A 213 15.05 5.13 -2.28
N TRP A 214 14.30 5.47 -1.22
CA TRP A 214 13.00 6.12 -1.37
C TRP A 214 13.05 7.40 -2.24
N GLY A 215 14.04 8.28 -2.01
CA GLY A 215 14.23 9.47 -2.86
C GLY A 215 14.51 9.16 -4.33
N ASP A 216 15.10 8.00 -4.61
CA ASP A 216 15.38 7.55 -5.98
C ASP A 216 14.08 7.10 -6.67
N LEU A 217 13.20 6.38 -5.96
CA LEU A 217 11.87 6.02 -6.46
C LEU A 217 11.00 7.25 -6.74
N LEU A 218 11.05 8.26 -5.85
CA LEU A 218 10.36 9.53 -6.05
C LEU A 218 10.86 10.26 -7.29
N LEU A 219 12.18 10.29 -7.54
CA LEU A 219 12.72 10.90 -8.75
C LEU A 219 12.25 10.17 -10.00
N ILE A 220 12.27 8.84 -9.98
CA ILE A 220 11.82 8.04 -11.13
C ILE A 220 10.38 8.40 -11.44
N MET A 221 9.51 8.38 -10.44
CA MET A 221 8.11 8.76 -10.57
C MET A 221 7.94 10.20 -11.11
N LEU A 222 8.62 11.20 -10.52
CA LEU A 222 8.56 12.61 -10.95
C LEU A 222 8.99 12.85 -12.39
N THR A 223 10.03 12.15 -12.84
CA THR A 223 10.56 12.33 -14.19
C THR A 223 9.75 11.55 -15.20
N SER A 224 9.27 10.36 -14.84
CA SER A 224 8.38 9.57 -15.66
C SER A 224 6.91 9.96 -15.42
N SER A 225 6.58 11.24 -15.29
CA SER A 225 5.18 11.64 -15.35
C SER A 225 4.75 11.77 -16.82
N VAL A 226 3.49 11.48 -17.10
CA VAL A 226 2.93 11.67 -18.44
C VAL A 226 2.44 13.11 -18.55
N ASP A 227 2.74 13.76 -19.67
CA ASP A 227 2.18 15.06 -20.02
C ASP A 227 0.72 14.90 -20.49
N ASP A 228 -0.18 15.73 -19.96
CA ASP A 228 -1.62 15.62 -20.13
C ASP A 228 -2.10 15.91 -21.54
N ASP A 229 -1.50 16.91 -22.19
CA ASP A 229 -1.95 17.37 -23.49
C ASP A 229 -1.56 16.36 -24.59
N THR A 230 -0.49 15.61 -24.37
CA THR A 230 0.11 14.73 -25.38
C THR A 230 -0.02 13.25 -25.06
N GLY A 231 -0.32 12.87 -23.82
CA GLY A 231 -0.29 11.49 -23.33
C GLY A 231 1.10 10.84 -23.47
N CYS A 232 2.14 11.64 -23.71
CA CYS A 232 3.49 11.18 -23.94
C CYS A 232 4.36 11.36 -22.69
N TRP A 233 5.22 10.39 -22.46
CA TRP A 233 6.26 10.47 -21.45
C TRP A 233 7.31 11.47 -21.95
N TRP A 234 7.47 12.59 -21.25
CA TRP A 234 8.52 13.53 -21.60
C TRP A 234 9.91 12.96 -21.24
N CYS A 235 10.02 12.13 -20.19
CA CYS A 235 11.21 11.32 -19.88
C CYS A 235 10.89 9.83 -19.83
N SER A 236 11.73 8.99 -20.45
CA SER A 236 11.59 7.54 -20.32
C SER A 236 12.06 7.03 -18.95
N VAL A 237 11.51 5.90 -18.52
CA VAL A 237 11.89 5.23 -17.26
C VAL A 237 13.38 4.87 -17.24
N ASP A 238 13.96 4.51 -18.39
CA ASP A 238 15.39 4.19 -18.48
C ASP A 238 16.27 5.41 -18.17
N VAL A 239 15.93 6.57 -18.74
CA VAL A 239 16.67 7.83 -18.49
C VAL A 239 16.49 8.26 -17.03
N ALA A 240 15.28 8.11 -16.49
CA ALA A 240 15.00 8.36 -15.07
C ALA A 240 15.88 7.51 -14.14
N CYS A 241 16.02 6.20 -14.45
CA CYS A 241 16.89 5.30 -13.69
C CYS A 241 18.37 5.68 -13.81
N GLN A 242 18.81 6.17 -14.97
CA GLN A 242 20.18 6.67 -15.12
C GLN A 242 20.42 7.97 -14.35
N LEU A 243 19.41 8.85 -14.26
CA LEU A 243 19.49 10.07 -13.46
C LEU A 243 19.61 9.78 -11.95
N VAL A 244 19.01 8.69 -11.47
CA VAL A 244 19.19 8.24 -10.08
C VAL A 244 20.67 8.03 -9.73
N CYS A 245 21.48 7.52 -10.65
CA CYS A 245 22.92 7.30 -10.41
C CYS A 245 23.69 8.59 -10.09
N TYR A 246 23.16 9.75 -10.48
CA TYR A 246 23.72 11.06 -10.13
C TYR A 246 23.34 11.55 -8.72
N GLY A 247 22.45 10.85 -8.02
CA GLY A 247 22.03 11.17 -6.64
C GLY A 247 20.99 12.28 -6.54
N PHE A 248 20.35 12.66 -7.65
CA PHE A 248 19.35 13.72 -7.68
C PHE A 248 18.12 13.42 -6.82
N GLY A 249 17.69 12.16 -6.76
CA GLY A 249 16.53 11.75 -5.95
C GLY A 249 16.79 11.88 -4.46
N ARG A 250 17.96 11.43 -4.00
CA ARG A 250 18.39 11.53 -2.60
C ARG A 250 18.54 12.98 -2.15
N THR A 251 19.15 13.82 -2.98
CA THR A 251 19.35 15.24 -2.66
C THR A 251 18.03 16.00 -2.65
N LEU A 252 17.11 15.72 -3.57
CA LEU A 252 15.76 16.28 -3.59
C LEU A 252 14.99 15.88 -2.33
N PHE A 253 14.93 14.58 -2.02
CA PHE A 253 14.27 14.07 -0.81
C PHE A 253 14.82 14.73 0.47
N GLN A 254 16.15 14.77 0.61
CA GLN A 254 16.80 15.38 1.77
C GLN A 254 16.48 16.88 1.87
N ALA A 255 16.48 17.59 0.75
CA ALA A 255 16.14 19.01 0.73
C ALA A 255 14.68 19.23 1.17
N THR A 256 13.74 18.40 0.71
CA THR A 256 12.32 18.53 1.06
C THR A 256 12.08 18.38 2.56
N ILE A 257 12.73 17.42 3.21
CA ILE A 257 12.53 17.16 4.65
C ILE A 257 13.32 18.12 5.55
N MET A 258 14.44 18.67 5.08
CA MET A 258 15.35 19.49 5.90
C MET A 258 15.16 21.00 5.73
N LEU A 259 14.74 21.47 4.55
CA LEU A 259 14.72 22.90 4.24
C LEU A 259 13.36 23.55 4.55
N GLN A 260 13.41 24.85 4.83
CA GLN A 260 12.22 25.71 4.86
C GLN A 260 11.83 26.10 3.44
N PHE A 261 10.54 26.39 3.21
CA PHE A 261 9.99 26.61 1.86
C PHE A 261 10.80 27.55 0.98
N VAL A 262 11.17 28.73 1.47
CA VAL A 262 11.96 29.70 0.68
C VAL A 262 13.31 29.10 0.25
N LYS A 263 14.04 28.46 1.18
CA LYS A 263 15.32 27.81 0.88
C LYS A 263 15.16 26.57 0.02
N PHE A 264 14.04 25.88 0.14
CA PHE A 264 13.70 24.73 -0.70
C PHE A 264 13.49 25.17 -2.15
N MET A 265 12.75 26.26 -2.40
CA MET A 265 12.58 26.79 -3.75
C MET A 265 13.90 27.27 -4.38
N GLU A 266 14.77 27.90 -3.59
CA GLU A 266 16.13 28.25 -4.03
C GLU A 266 16.95 26.99 -4.39
N PHE A 267 16.84 25.94 -3.56
CA PHE A 267 17.47 24.65 -3.83
C PHE A 267 16.92 24.01 -5.11
N VAL A 268 15.59 23.97 -5.29
CA VAL A 268 14.92 23.39 -6.47
C VAL A 268 15.38 24.07 -7.75
N ALA A 269 15.47 25.41 -7.76
CA ALA A 269 15.94 26.15 -8.92
C ALA A 269 17.38 25.76 -9.30
N LYS A 270 18.27 25.58 -8.31
CA LYS A 270 19.63 25.10 -8.56
C LYS A 270 19.64 23.63 -9.00
N TRP A 271 18.93 22.77 -8.29
CA TRP A 271 18.82 21.35 -8.55
C TRP A 271 18.32 21.08 -9.97
N CYS A 272 17.29 21.81 -10.43
CA CYS A 272 16.75 21.68 -11.78
C CYS A 272 17.78 22.10 -12.85
N ASN A 273 18.57 23.15 -12.59
CA ASN A 273 19.68 23.53 -13.45
C ASN A 273 20.77 22.43 -13.52
N ASP A 274 21.12 21.84 -12.39
CA ASP A 274 22.11 20.77 -12.30
C ASP A 274 21.64 19.51 -13.05
N VAL A 275 20.35 19.12 -12.92
CA VAL A 275 19.73 18.03 -13.70
C VAL A 275 19.83 18.31 -15.19
N CYS A 276 19.45 19.52 -15.63
CA CYS A 276 19.53 19.91 -17.03
C CYS A 276 20.96 19.95 -17.57
N GLU A 277 21.95 20.31 -16.75
CA GLU A 277 23.36 20.27 -17.14
C GLU A 277 23.84 18.82 -17.32
N VAL A 278 23.48 17.92 -16.39
CA VAL A 278 23.78 16.50 -16.49
C VAL A 278 23.16 15.90 -17.75
N LEU A 279 21.91 16.22 -18.07
CA LEU A 279 21.27 15.77 -19.31
C LEU A 279 22.01 16.25 -20.57
N ARG A 280 22.57 17.47 -20.57
CA ARG A 280 23.32 18.02 -21.71
C ARG A 280 24.74 17.50 -21.84
N MET A 281 25.41 17.23 -20.71
CA MET A 281 26.86 17.01 -20.67
C MET A 281 27.23 15.55 -20.38
N ASP A 282 26.39 14.82 -19.64
CA ASP A 282 26.61 13.46 -19.13
C ASP A 282 28.02 13.28 -18.53
N PRO A 283 28.40 14.07 -17.51
CA PRO A 283 29.78 14.18 -17.06
C PRO A 283 30.36 12.86 -16.53
N GLN A 284 29.53 12.02 -15.92
CA GLN A 284 29.94 10.71 -15.36
C GLN A 284 29.64 9.54 -16.31
N ARG A 285 29.05 9.82 -17.48
CA ARG A 285 28.71 8.83 -18.52
C ARG A 285 27.69 7.77 -18.09
N PHE A 286 26.86 8.07 -17.09
CA PHE A 286 25.79 7.15 -16.68
C PHE A 286 24.60 7.16 -17.64
N LEU A 287 24.36 8.26 -18.36
CA LEU A 287 23.29 8.33 -19.34
C LEU A 287 23.69 7.60 -20.64
N GLY A 288 24.97 7.68 -21.01
CA GLY A 288 25.50 7.10 -22.25
C GLY A 288 25.14 7.91 -23.51
N HIS A 289 24.27 8.91 -23.38
CA HIS A 289 23.83 9.82 -24.43
C HIS A 289 23.50 11.20 -23.84
N ARG A 290 23.51 12.26 -24.67
CA ARG A 290 23.14 13.62 -24.28
C ARG A 290 21.71 13.94 -24.68
N TYR A 291 20.88 14.32 -23.72
CA TYR A 291 19.46 14.59 -23.90
C TYR A 291 19.20 16.10 -23.93
N HIS A 292 19.63 16.76 -25.00
CA HIS A 292 19.49 18.21 -25.15
C HIS A 292 18.02 18.66 -25.21
N GLU A 293 17.17 17.90 -25.92
CA GLU A 293 15.74 18.17 -26.03
C GLU A 293 15.04 18.02 -24.67
N LEU A 294 15.35 16.96 -23.93
CA LEU A 294 14.78 16.75 -22.59
C LEU A 294 15.13 17.89 -21.64
N ALA A 295 16.38 18.36 -21.68
CA ALA A 295 16.82 19.50 -20.89
C ALA A 295 16.21 20.85 -21.35
N HIS A 296 15.67 20.92 -22.57
CA HIS A 296 14.88 22.05 -23.06
C HIS A 296 13.45 21.96 -22.53
N ILE A 297 12.79 20.81 -22.69
CA ILE A 297 11.43 20.53 -22.18
C ILE A 297 11.33 20.86 -20.68
N ILE A 298 12.27 20.36 -19.86
CA ILE A 298 12.27 20.65 -18.41
C ILE A 298 12.31 22.17 -18.11
N LYS A 299 13.05 22.95 -18.91
CA LYS A 299 13.26 24.38 -18.66
C LYS A 299 12.14 25.26 -19.19
N GLU A 300 11.63 24.94 -20.37
CA GLU A 300 10.75 25.82 -21.14
C GLU A 300 9.29 25.37 -21.08
N GLU A 301 9.04 24.08 -20.89
CA GLU A 301 7.69 23.48 -20.91
C GLU A 301 7.26 23.05 -19.50
N CYS A 302 8.14 22.42 -18.72
CA CYS A 302 7.85 22.00 -17.33
C CYS A 302 8.31 23.04 -16.29
N ILE A 303 7.78 24.27 -16.39
CA ILE A 303 8.24 25.44 -15.60
C ILE A 303 8.27 25.17 -14.08
N GLU A 304 7.39 24.32 -13.58
CA GLU A 304 7.25 24.00 -12.16
C GLU A 304 8.00 22.71 -11.73
N PHE A 305 8.80 22.10 -12.60
CA PHE A 305 9.46 20.81 -12.29
C PHE A 305 10.60 20.94 -11.26
N PRO A 306 10.61 20.12 -10.19
CA PRO A 306 9.53 19.22 -9.76
C PRO A 306 8.47 19.98 -8.97
N ASP A 307 7.20 19.67 -9.19
CA ASP A 307 6.09 20.33 -8.51
C ASP A 307 6.16 20.04 -6.98
N PRO A 308 6.34 21.08 -6.14
CA PRO A 308 6.36 20.92 -4.68
C PRO A 308 5.07 20.31 -4.12
N ALA A 309 3.92 20.55 -4.75
CA ALA A 309 2.64 20.00 -4.31
C ALA A 309 2.63 18.48 -4.45
N VAL A 310 3.08 17.95 -5.60
CA VAL A 310 3.22 16.50 -5.82
C VAL A 310 4.18 15.88 -4.81
N LEU A 311 5.32 16.53 -4.56
CA LEU A 311 6.27 16.06 -3.54
C LEU A 311 5.65 15.96 -2.15
N VAL A 312 4.85 16.95 -1.76
CA VAL A 312 4.14 16.97 -0.47
C VAL A 312 3.11 15.84 -0.38
N MET A 313 2.42 15.50 -1.47
CA MET A 313 1.44 14.40 -1.48
C MET A 313 2.03 13.06 -1.05
N TYR A 314 3.28 12.75 -1.44
CA TYR A 314 3.94 11.50 -1.05
C TYR A 314 4.70 11.58 0.27
N LEU A 315 5.28 12.75 0.58
CA LEU A 315 6.13 12.91 1.75
C LEU A 315 5.37 13.27 3.01
N LEU A 316 4.18 13.88 2.86
CA LEU A 316 3.30 14.34 3.92
C LEU A 316 1.84 14.11 3.52
N PRO A 317 1.48 12.87 3.23
CA PRO A 317 0.14 12.59 2.78
C PRO A 317 -0.89 12.93 3.86
N LEU A 318 -2.09 13.26 3.40
CA LEU A 318 -3.26 13.41 4.27
C LEU A 318 -3.62 12.04 4.88
N THR A 319 -3.47 11.92 6.20
CA THR A 319 -3.73 10.70 6.99
C THR A 319 -4.40 11.05 8.32
N TRP A 320 -5.03 10.08 8.99
CA TRP A 320 -5.66 10.31 10.31
C TRP A 320 -4.67 10.73 11.42
N TRP A 321 -3.36 10.58 11.20
CA TRP A 321 -2.30 10.97 12.13
C TRP A 321 -1.73 12.37 11.89
N LEU A 322 -2.15 13.05 10.81
CA LEU A 322 -1.74 14.42 10.57
C LEU A 322 -2.12 15.29 11.78
N ASP A 323 -1.24 16.22 12.15
CA ASP A 323 -1.44 17.19 13.25
C ASP A 323 -1.72 16.58 14.64
N GLY A 324 -1.18 15.39 14.92
CA GLY A 324 -1.32 14.75 16.23
C GLY A 324 -2.65 14.04 16.43
N GLY A 325 -3.34 13.72 15.32
CA GLY A 325 -4.49 12.84 15.33
C GLY A 325 -4.16 11.43 15.83
N HIS A 326 -5.21 10.64 16.06
CA HIS A 326 -5.12 9.26 16.50
C HIS A 326 -5.75 8.34 15.46
N PRO A 327 -5.23 7.11 15.29
CA PRO A 327 -5.90 6.13 14.46
C PRO A 327 -7.36 5.96 14.91
N PRO A 328 -8.29 5.66 14.00
CA PRO A 328 -9.62 5.21 14.39
C PRO A 328 -9.56 3.90 15.21
N ILE A 329 -8.48 3.13 15.12
CA ILE A 329 -8.33 1.82 15.77
C ILE A 329 -6.99 1.74 16.51
N ALA A 330 -7.04 1.59 17.84
CA ALA A 330 -5.86 1.50 18.70
C ALA A 330 -5.25 0.08 18.79
N PHE A 331 -6.02 -0.96 18.45
CA PHE A 331 -5.56 -2.34 18.49
C PHE A 331 -6.26 -3.19 17.43
N MET A 332 -5.50 -4.10 16.81
CA MET A 332 -5.96 -4.99 15.76
C MET A 332 -6.39 -6.34 16.34
N THR A 333 -7.68 -6.65 16.30
CA THR A 333 -8.20 -7.97 16.67
C THR A 333 -8.97 -8.61 15.53
N SER A 334 -8.68 -9.87 15.21
CA SER A 334 -9.58 -10.69 14.41
C SER A 334 -10.61 -11.36 15.32
N HIS A 335 -11.90 -11.17 15.03
CA HIS A 335 -12.97 -11.88 15.73
C HIS A 335 -13.54 -13.01 14.87
N GLN A 336 -14.30 -13.92 15.49
CA GLN A 336 -14.92 -15.01 14.75
C GLN A 336 -15.99 -14.49 13.80
N PRO A 337 -16.05 -14.98 12.55
CA PRO A 337 -17.06 -14.56 11.59
C PRO A 337 -18.45 -14.99 12.04
N ASN A 338 -19.45 -14.14 11.79
CA ASN A 338 -20.84 -14.43 12.10
C ASN A 338 -21.49 -15.21 10.94
N LEU A 339 -21.42 -16.54 11.00
CA LEU A 339 -21.95 -17.42 9.96
C LEU A 339 -23.46 -17.23 9.70
N ALA A 340 -24.25 -16.89 10.72
CA ALA A 340 -25.68 -16.66 10.56
C ALA A 340 -25.97 -15.36 9.79
N SER A 341 -25.24 -14.29 10.10
CA SER A 341 -25.35 -13.03 9.38
C SER A 341 -24.76 -13.12 7.97
N LEU A 342 -23.67 -13.87 7.77
CA LEU A 342 -23.12 -14.19 6.44
C LEU A 342 -24.17 -14.91 5.58
N ALA A 343 -24.83 -15.95 6.11
CA ALA A 343 -25.88 -16.67 5.40
C ALA A 343 -27.03 -15.74 4.96
N THR A 344 -27.45 -14.86 5.87
CA THR A 344 -28.52 -13.90 5.63
C THR A 344 -28.14 -12.90 4.55
N PHE A 345 -26.94 -12.33 4.64
CA PHE A 345 -26.39 -11.40 3.65
C PHE A 345 -26.27 -12.04 2.26
N CYS A 346 -25.68 -13.24 2.16
CA CYS A 346 -25.53 -13.95 0.88
C CYS A 346 -26.89 -14.25 0.23
N SER A 347 -27.91 -14.56 1.03
CA SER A 347 -29.26 -14.77 0.51
C SER A 347 -29.92 -13.48 0.04
N GLN A 348 -29.84 -12.40 0.84
CA GLN A 348 -30.58 -11.16 0.60
C GLN A 348 -29.90 -10.23 -0.41
N CYS A 349 -28.58 -10.05 -0.29
CA CYS A 349 -27.81 -9.06 -1.06
C CYS A 349 -27.17 -9.67 -2.32
N LEU A 350 -26.80 -10.96 -2.28
CA LEU A 350 -26.15 -11.64 -3.42
C LEU A 350 -27.09 -12.56 -4.20
N GLY A 351 -28.28 -12.87 -3.66
CA GLY A 351 -29.25 -13.74 -4.31
C GLY A 351 -28.77 -15.19 -4.48
N TRP A 352 -27.87 -15.65 -3.62
CA TRP A 352 -27.36 -17.02 -3.65
C TRP A 352 -28.44 -18.02 -3.24
N SER A 353 -28.43 -19.20 -3.87
CA SER A 353 -29.31 -20.31 -3.46
C SER A 353 -28.83 -20.92 -2.14
N VAL A 354 -29.72 -21.64 -1.45
CA VAL A 354 -29.40 -22.34 -0.20
C VAL A 354 -28.22 -23.30 -0.39
N ASP A 355 -28.17 -24.03 -1.50
CA ASP A 355 -27.08 -24.96 -1.81
C ASP A 355 -25.74 -24.23 -1.99
N THR A 356 -25.73 -23.08 -2.66
CA THR A 356 -24.53 -22.25 -2.82
C THR A 356 -24.07 -21.69 -1.49
N ILE A 357 -24.98 -21.17 -0.67
CA ILE A 357 -24.68 -20.65 0.67
C ILE A 357 -24.07 -21.76 1.53
N GLN A 358 -24.68 -22.95 1.54
CA GLN A 358 -24.18 -24.09 2.30
C GLN A 358 -22.77 -24.47 1.86
N SER A 359 -22.51 -24.56 0.56
CA SER A 359 -21.18 -24.88 0.04
C SER A 359 -20.14 -23.82 0.43
N ARG A 360 -20.48 -22.53 0.37
CA ARG A 360 -19.56 -21.42 0.63
C ARG A 360 -19.29 -21.20 2.12
N LEU A 361 -20.29 -21.45 2.97
CA LEU A 361 -20.13 -21.36 4.42
C LEU A 361 -19.27 -22.49 4.99
N ILE A 362 -19.13 -23.63 4.30
CA ILE A 362 -18.18 -24.67 4.72
C ILE A 362 -16.76 -24.10 4.74
N ASP A 363 -16.37 -23.37 3.70
CA ASP A 363 -15.04 -22.73 3.63
C ASP A 363 -14.87 -21.69 4.75
N ALA A 364 -15.87 -20.83 4.99
CA ALA A 364 -15.83 -19.84 6.08
C ALA A 364 -15.85 -20.48 7.49
N SER A 365 -16.46 -21.65 7.62
CA SER A 365 -16.49 -22.41 8.89
C SER A 365 -15.11 -22.96 9.27
N ALA A 366 -14.26 -23.26 8.27
CA ALA A 366 -12.87 -23.63 8.52
C ALA A 366 -12.09 -22.47 9.16
N GLY A 367 -12.32 -21.24 8.68
CA GLY A 367 -11.74 -20.05 9.32
C GLY A 367 -12.24 -19.82 10.75
N THR A 368 -13.52 -20.05 10.99
CA THR A 368 -14.09 -20.02 12.35
C THR A 368 -13.39 -21.01 13.27
N ALA A 369 -13.14 -22.24 12.79
CA ALA A 369 -12.43 -23.26 13.54
C ALA A 369 -10.97 -22.85 13.81
N MET A 370 -10.27 -22.27 12.83
CA MET A 370 -8.91 -21.76 12.99
C MET A 370 -8.83 -20.66 14.07
N HIS A 371 -9.72 -19.67 14.02
CA HIS A 371 -9.78 -18.62 15.05
C HIS A 371 -10.13 -19.17 16.44
N ALA A 372 -11.04 -20.15 16.52
CA ALA A 372 -11.35 -20.82 17.78
C ALA A 372 -10.12 -21.55 18.35
N LEU A 373 -9.36 -22.26 17.52
CA LEU A 373 -8.13 -22.95 17.92
C LEU A 373 -7.04 -21.98 18.39
N LEU A 374 -6.89 -20.84 17.73
CA LEU A 374 -6.00 -19.76 18.15
C LEU A 374 -6.38 -19.21 19.53
N TRP A 375 -7.67 -18.92 19.74
CA TRP A 375 -8.19 -18.46 21.03
C TRP A 375 -7.97 -19.48 22.16
N VAL A 376 -8.20 -20.76 21.90
CA VAL A 376 -7.93 -21.83 22.86
C VAL A 376 -6.44 -21.88 23.19
N SER A 377 -5.56 -21.77 22.19
CA SER A 377 -4.11 -21.79 22.38
C SER A 377 -3.63 -20.60 23.22
N LEU A 378 -4.13 -19.38 22.94
CA LEU A 378 -3.90 -18.18 23.76
C LEU A 378 -4.31 -18.39 25.22
N THR A 379 -5.50 -18.97 25.43
CA THR A 379 -6.04 -19.21 26.77
C THR A 379 -5.22 -20.26 27.53
N VAL A 380 -4.70 -21.28 26.84
CA VAL A 380 -3.84 -22.30 27.46
C VAL A 380 -2.46 -21.74 27.81
N ILE A 381 -1.86 -20.93 26.93
CA ILE A 381 -0.55 -20.31 27.16
C ILE A 381 -0.60 -19.34 28.35
N LEU A 382 -1.61 -18.48 28.41
CA LEU A 382 -1.80 -17.53 29.52
C LEU A 382 -2.07 -18.23 30.86
N ASN A 383 -2.57 -19.46 30.84
CA ASN A 383 -2.86 -20.26 32.05
C ASN A 383 -1.75 -21.26 32.40
N MET A 384 -0.62 -21.29 31.67
CA MET A 384 0.53 -22.10 32.07
C MET A 384 1.20 -21.47 33.30
N PRO A 385 1.38 -22.21 34.41
CA PRO A 385 2.10 -21.69 35.56
C PRO A 385 3.56 -21.46 35.15
N VAL A 386 4.00 -20.20 35.20
CA VAL A 386 5.41 -19.81 35.02
C VAL A 386 6.23 -20.64 36.00
N GLN A 387 7.06 -21.57 35.50
CA GLN A 387 7.97 -22.30 36.37
C GLN A 387 8.98 -21.32 36.95
N PRO A 388 9.20 -21.28 38.28
CA PRO A 388 10.22 -20.43 38.86
C PRO A 388 11.58 -20.93 38.38
N HIS A 389 12.28 -20.12 37.60
CA HIS A 389 13.68 -20.35 37.25
C HIS A 389 14.50 -20.51 38.54
N TYR A 390 14.96 -21.73 38.80
CA TYR A 390 16.00 -21.98 39.80
C TYR A 390 17.31 -21.39 39.28
N LEU A 391 17.61 -20.16 39.67
CA LEU A 391 18.96 -19.61 39.62
C LEU A 391 19.86 -20.42 40.56
N SER A 392 20.60 -21.39 40.00
CA SER A 392 21.68 -22.09 40.69
C SER A 392 22.88 -21.16 40.85
N TYR A 393 22.87 -20.35 41.91
CA TYR A 393 24.07 -19.67 42.38
C TYR A 393 25.05 -20.72 42.90
N THR A 394 26.04 -21.07 42.08
CA THR A 394 27.24 -21.77 42.54
C THR A 394 28.16 -20.74 43.20
N VAL A 395 28.24 -20.79 44.53
CA VAL A 395 29.23 -20.05 45.32
C VAL A 395 30.59 -20.73 45.12
N PRO A 396 31.64 -20.03 44.67
CA PRO A 396 32.99 -20.61 44.63
C PRO A 396 33.54 -20.67 46.06
N GLY A 397 33.70 -21.89 46.56
CA GLY A 397 34.34 -22.17 47.85
C GLY A 397 35.82 -21.79 47.82
N LYS A 398 36.24 -20.98 48.80
CA LYS A 398 37.64 -20.80 49.18
C LYS A 398 38.14 -22.07 49.88
N CYS A 399 39.21 -22.66 49.37
CA CYS A 399 40.33 -23.24 50.12
C CYS A 399 41.55 -23.27 49.22
#